data_AF-A0A3A6NGC8-F1
#
_entry.id   AF-A0A3A6NGC8-F1
#
_cell.length_a   1.000
_cell.length_b   1.000
_cell.length_c   1.000
_cell.angle_alpha   90.00
_cell.angle_beta   90.00
_cell.angle_gamma   90.00
#
_symmetry.space_group_name_H-M   'P 1'
#
loop_
_entity.id
_entity.type
_entity.pdbx_description
1 polymer ?
#
loop_
_entity_poly.entity_id
_entity_poly.type
_entity_poly.pdbx_seq_one_letter_code
_entity_poly.pdbx_strand_id
1 'polypeptide(L)'
;MLLEPDLVSCYFFNSFIWLLTECNDKGAPMKLTDILSVEQWIELEKDIHKKSGLNPTVYDTHGVSITRTTTWPNRLCPEIKAIPKGQTFICSTAHQNIAGAAQRSRKPVVDSCDAGMLKIVVPIYINDTFVGAAGGCGLLLEGGEVESFYVSKTLGVDEEKITELAQSVPVLSAEKAWSVADFIKERLDFIVNDYLKKG
;
A
#
# COMPACT_ATOMS: atom_id res chain seq x y z
N MET A 1 17.87 19.14 -36.68
CA MET A 1 18.80 18.27 -35.95
C MET A 1 19.87 19.13 -35.32
N LEU A 2 19.60 19.66 -34.13
CA LEU A 2 20.59 20.22 -33.22
C LEU A 2 20.02 20.01 -31.81
N LEU A 3 20.72 19.18 -31.03
CA LEU A 3 20.62 19.10 -29.58
C LEU A 3 21.16 20.42 -29.00
N GLU A 4 20.67 20.85 -27.84
CA GLU A 4 21.51 21.18 -26.68
C GLU A 4 20.67 21.42 -25.39
N PRO A 5 21.29 21.31 -24.20
CA PRO A 5 20.66 20.96 -22.92
C PRO A 5 20.58 22.13 -21.93
N ASP A 6 19.64 22.09 -20.98
CA ASP A 6 19.67 22.98 -19.80
C ASP A 6 19.46 22.20 -18.50
N LEU A 7 20.59 21.77 -17.93
CA LEU A 7 20.79 21.48 -16.52
C LEU A 7 21.55 22.67 -15.94
N VAL A 8 20.87 23.55 -15.20
CA VAL A 8 21.54 24.56 -14.38
C VAL A 8 21.22 24.31 -12.91
N SER A 9 22.24 23.76 -12.27
CA SER A 9 22.63 23.83 -10.86
C SER A 9 21.99 24.95 -10.02
N CYS A 10 21.34 24.56 -8.92
CA CYS A 10 21.10 25.43 -7.77
C CYS A 10 21.91 24.93 -6.58
N TYR A 11 23.15 25.40 -6.44
CA TYR A 11 23.90 25.36 -5.18
C TYR A 11 24.15 26.79 -4.69
N PHE A 12 23.57 27.08 -3.52
CA PHE A 12 23.99 28.01 -2.47
C PHE A 12 24.54 29.40 -2.83
N PHE A 13 23.82 30.46 -2.44
CA PHE A 13 24.44 31.62 -1.79
C PHE A 13 23.49 32.29 -0.79
N ASN A 14 24.09 32.76 0.31
CA ASN A 14 23.46 33.22 1.56
C ASN A 14 22.90 34.65 1.47
N SER A 15 21.89 34.91 2.32
CA SER A 15 21.41 36.22 2.79
C SER A 15 20.58 37.06 1.81
N PHE A 16 19.26 37.13 2.01
CA PHE A 16 18.45 38.36 2.14
C PHE A 16 16.96 37.97 2.27
N ILE A 17 16.28 38.52 3.27
CA ILE A 17 14.82 38.52 3.39
C ILE A 17 14.25 39.38 2.25
N TRP A 18 13.09 38.96 1.71
CA TRP A 18 12.27 39.52 0.61
C TRP A 18 12.41 38.81 -0.74
N LEU A 19 11.58 37.78 -0.95
CA LEU A 19 10.74 37.51 -2.13
C LEU A 19 10.14 36.08 -1.98
N LEU A 20 9.16 35.94 -1.09
CA LEU A 20 8.26 34.77 -1.06
C LEU A 20 6.95 35.08 -1.81
N THR A 21 6.99 36.05 -2.72
CA THR A 21 5.89 36.31 -3.64
C THR A 21 6.22 35.56 -4.93
N GLU A 22 5.37 34.58 -5.26
CA GLU A 22 5.38 33.79 -6.51
C GLU A 22 6.14 32.45 -6.51
N CYS A 23 6.13 31.70 -5.41
CA CYS A 23 6.13 30.24 -5.52
C CYS A 23 4.71 29.77 -5.83
N ASN A 24 4.37 29.85 -7.11
CA ASN A 24 3.46 29.01 -7.88
C ASN A 24 2.32 28.36 -7.08
N ASP A 25 1.09 28.80 -7.35
CA ASP A 25 -0.19 28.26 -6.92
C ASP A 25 -0.46 26.87 -7.55
N LYS A 26 0.53 25.97 -7.50
CA LYS A 26 0.32 24.54 -7.69
C LYS A 26 -0.36 24.08 -6.41
N GLY A 27 -1.69 24.14 -6.41
CA GLY A 27 -2.53 23.67 -5.31
C GLY A 27 -1.97 22.36 -4.74
N ALA A 28 -1.98 22.26 -3.41
CA ALA A 28 -1.44 21.10 -2.71
C ALA A 28 -1.93 19.80 -3.37
N PRO A 29 -1.07 18.77 -3.51
CA PRO A 29 -1.45 17.54 -4.17
C PRO A 29 -2.70 16.96 -3.48
N MET A 30 -3.69 16.59 -4.30
CA MET A 30 -4.97 16.04 -3.83
C MET A 30 -4.73 14.86 -2.89
N LYS A 31 -5.44 14.86 -1.77
CA LYS A 31 -5.34 13.83 -0.73
C LYS A 31 -6.58 12.94 -0.74
N LEU A 32 -6.42 11.71 -0.27
CA LEU A 32 -7.54 10.79 -0.07
C LEU A 32 -8.61 11.37 0.88
N THR A 33 -8.21 12.20 1.84
CA THR A 33 -9.11 12.88 2.77
C THR A 33 -9.95 14.00 2.13
N ASP A 34 -9.59 14.42 0.92
CA ASP A 34 -10.41 15.36 0.14
C ASP A 34 -11.56 14.64 -0.56
N ILE A 35 -11.47 13.31 -0.71
CA ILE A 35 -12.46 12.44 -1.40
C ILE A 35 -13.48 11.89 -0.39
N LEU A 36 -13.00 11.36 0.73
CA LEU A 36 -13.80 10.82 1.83
C LEU A 36 -13.14 11.13 3.18
N SER A 37 -13.93 11.16 4.26
CA SER A 37 -13.37 11.25 5.61
C SER A 37 -12.58 9.99 5.98
N VAL A 38 -11.71 10.09 6.99
CA VAL A 38 -10.94 8.94 7.50
C VAL A 38 -11.87 7.81 7.96
N GLU A 39 -13.00 8.15 8.58
CA GLU A 39 -14.00 7.19 9.05
C GLU A 39 -14.62 6.41 7.87
N GLN A 40 -14.91 7.09 6.76
CA GLN A 40 -15.44 6.43 5.57
C GLN A 40 -14.40 5.51 4.92
N TRP A 41 -13.12 5.87 4.95
CA TRP A 41 -12.04 4.97 4.53
C TRP A 41 -11.90 3.75 5.45
N ILE A 42 -12.09 3.93 6.77
CA ILE A 42 -12.14 2.82 7.73
C ILE A 42 -13.31 1.89 7.44
N GLU A 43 -14.48 2.40 7.02
CA GLU A 43 -15.60 1.54 6.60
C GLU A 43 -15.27 0.72 5.36
N LEU A 44 -14.55 1.28 4.37
CA LEU A 44 -14.03 0.50 3.24
C LEU A 44 -13.10 -0.62 3.72
N GLU A 45 -12.18 -0.33 4.64
CA GLU A 45 -11.28 -1.35 5.21
C GLU A 45 -12.06 -2.47 5.91
N LYS A 46 -13.09 -2.14 6.70
CA LYS A 46 -13.97 -3.12 7.34
C LYS A 46 -14.69 -4.00 6.32
N ASP A 47 -15.19 -3.42 5.24
CA ASP A 47 -15.83 -4.15 4.14
C ASP A 47 -14.86 -5.13 3.47
N ILE A 48 -13.61 -4.70 3.23
CA ILE A 48 -12.54 -5.55 2.68
C ILE A 48 -12.23 -6.71 3.62
N HIS A 49 -12.03 -6.43 4.91
CA HIS A 49 -11.75 -7.45 5.92
C HIS A 49 -12.91 -8.46 6.00
N LYS A 50 -14.16 -7.98 6.07
CA LYS A 50 -15.35 -8.84 6.12
C LYS A 50 -15.46 -9.78 4.91
N LYS A 51 -15.07 -9.33 3.72
CA LYS A 51 -15.14 -10.14 2.49
C LYS A 51 -13.99 -11.16 2.37
N SER A 52 -12.83 -10.86 2.94
CA SER A 52 -11.56 -11.54 2.59
C SER A 52 -10.79 -12.13 3.77
N GLY A 53 -11.00 -11.62 4.97
CA GLY A 53 -10.16 -11.89 6.14
C GLY A 53 -8.81 -11.17 6.15
N LEU A 54 -8.42 -10.45 5.09
CA LEU A 54 -7.12 -9.73 5.01
C LEU A 54 -6.98 -8.68 6.10
N ASN A 55 -5.75 -8.27 6.42
CA ASN A 55 -5.48 -7.00 7.08
C ASN A 55 -5.62 -5.87 6.06
N PRO A 56 -6.73 -5.10 6.03
CA PRO A 56 -6.94 -4.07 5.03
C PRO A 56 -6.13 -2.83 5.37
N THR A 57 -5.73 -2.06 4.36
CA THR A 57 -5.15 -0.74 4.60
C THR A 57 -5.33 0.16 3.37
N VAL A 58 -5.70 1.42 3.62
CA VAL A 58 -5.65 2.51 2.66
C VAL A 58 -4.38 3.34 2.88
N TYR A 59 -3.59 3.50 1.82
CA TYR A 59 -2.31 4.19 1.82
C TYR A 59 -2.36 5.45 0.96
N ASP A 60 -1.73 6.53 1.43
CA ASP A 60 -1.47 7.73 0.64
C ASP A 60 -0.39 7.49 -0.45
N THR A 61 -0.06 8.55 -1.19
CA THR A 61 0.96 8.52 -2.25
C THR A 61 2.38 8.24 -1.75
N HIS A 62 2.62 8.35 -0.43
CA HIS A 62 3.89 8.04 0.22
C HIS A 62 3.92 6.61 0.80
N GLY A 63 2.84 5.84 0.65
CA GLY A 63 2.73 4.51 1.23
C GLY A 63 2.46 4.54 2.74
N VAL A 64 1.92 5.64 3.27
CA VAL A 64 1.56 5.79 4.68
C VAL A 64 0.07 5.53 4.86
N SER A 65 -0.28 4.70 5.84
CA SER A 65 -1.68 4.42 6.17
C SER A 65 -2.39 5.68 6.68
N ILE A 66 -3.52 6.02 6.06
CA ILE A 66 -4.34 7.19 6.46
C ILE A 66 -5.29 6.88 7.62
N THR A 67 -5.61 5.59 7.82
CA THR A 67 -6.58 5.10 8.81
C THR A 67 -5.90 4.65 10.10
N ARG A 68 -4.65 4.17 10.02
CA ARG A 68 -3.86 3.60 11.13
C ARG A 68 -4.58 2.48 11.89
N THR A 69 -5.51 1.80 11.22
CA THR A 69 -6.14 0.58 11.74
C THR A 69 -5.20 -0.60 11.53
N THR A 70 -5.42 -1.67 12.27
CA THR A 70 -4.76 -2.95 12.02
C THR A 70 -5.68 -4.06 12.47
N THR A 71 -5.86 -5.07 11.62
CA THR A 71 -6.57 -6.29 11.95
C THR A 71 -5.71 -7.46 11.54
N TRP A 72 -5.20 -8.20 12.51
CA TRP A 72 -4.24 -9.27 12.24
C TRP A 72 -4.94 -10.57 11.86
N PRO A 73 -4.79 -11.05 10.61
CA PRO A 73 -5.35 -12.34 10.21
C PRO A 73 -4.59 -13.54 10.76
N ASN A 74 -3.37 -13.33 11.26
CA ASN A 74 -2.46 -14.38 11.69
C ASN A 74 -1.54 -13.88 12.83
N ARG A 75 -0.81 -14.80 13.45
CA ARG A 75 0.13 -14.54 14.56
C ARG A 75 1.55 -14.17 14.11
N LEU A 76 1.91 -14.40 12.84
CA LEU A 76 3.26 -14.17 12.32
C LEU A 76 3.52 -12.69 11.96
N CYS A 77 2.59 -12.04 11.25
CA CYS A 77 2.74 -10.65 10.84
C CYS A 77 2.99 -9.65 12.00
N PRO A 78 2.36 -9.75 13.18
CA PRO A 78 2.72 -8.88 14.30
C PRO A 78 4.16 -9.08 14.76
N GLU A 79 4.68 -10.31 14.78
CA GLU A 79 6.08 -10.59 15.13
C GLU A 79 7.05 -10.01 14.09
N ILE A 80 6.71 -10.10 12.79
CA ILE A 80 7.48 -9.46 11.71
C ILE A 80 7.51 -7.93 11.90
N LYS A 81 6.36 -7.29 12.12
CA LYS A 81 6.27 -5.83 12.24
C LYS A 81 6.86 -5.30 13.56
N ALA A 82 6.92 -6.12 14.61
CA ALA A 82 7.51 -5.72 15.90
C ALA A 82 9.02 -5.46 15.80
N ILE A 83 9.69 -6.03 14.81
CA ILE A 83 11.13 -5.86 14.59
C ILE A 83 11.36 -4.88 13.42
N PRO A 84 12.15 -3.80 13.60
CA PRO A 84 12.37 -2.79 12.56
C PRO A 84 12.83 -3.37 11.22
N LYS A 85 13.71 -4.39 11.25
CA LYS A 85 14.16 -5.08 10.03
C LYS A 85 13.02 -5.77 9.30
N GLY A 86 12.09 -6.41 10.00
CA GLY A 86 10.91 -7.03 9.39
C GLY A 86 9.98 -6.00 8.77
N GLN A 87 9.72 -4.89 9.47
CA GLN A 87 8.95 -3.78 8.90
C GLN A 87 9.59 -3.25 7.61
N THR A 88 10.90 -2.99 7.60
CA THR A 88 11.60 -2.40 6.46
C THR A 88 11.78 -3.39 5.29
N PHE A 89 12.38 -4.54 5.55
CA PHE A 89 12.85 -5.47 4.52
C PHE A 89 11.82 -6.53 4.11
N ILE A 90 10.66 -6.59 4.77
CA ILE A 90 9.57 -7.49 4.40
C ILE A 90 8.31 -6.69 4.07
N CYS A 91 7.79 -5.91 5.01
CA CYS A 91 6.48 -5.27 4.82
C CYS A 91 6.53 -4.04 3.91
N SER A 92 7.45 -3.11 4.18
CA SER A 92 7.57 -1.85 3.43
C SER A 92 8.09 -2.07 2.02
N THR A 93 9.11 -2.91 1.84
CA THR A 93 9.68 -3.26 0.53
C THR A 93 8.62 -3.89 -0.38
N ALA A 94 7.92 -4.93 0.10
CA ALA A 94 6.81 -5.53 -0.63
C ALA A 94 5.71 -4.51 -0.98
N HIS A 95 5.35 -3.61 -0.04
CA HIS A 95 4.35 -2.58 -0.33
C HIS A 95 4.80 -1.65 -1.45
N GLN A 96 6.03 -1.14 -1.41
CA GLN A 96 6.58 -0.22 -2.41
C GLN A 96 6.63 -0.87 -3.79
N ASN A 97 7.08 -2.13 -3.88
CA ASN A 97 7.17 -2.86 -5.14
C ASN A 97 5.78 -3.06 -5.77
N ILE A 98 4.84 -3.61 -4.99
CA ILE A 98 3.50 -3.97 -5.47
C ILE A 98 2.66 -2.70 -5.75
N ALA A 99 2.72 -1.69 -4.88
CA ALA A 99 2.04 -0.42 -5.12
C ALA A 99 2.63 0.33 -6.32
N GLY A 100 3.95 0.29 -6.51
CA GLY A 100 4.58 0.84 -7.71
C GLY A 100 4.13 0.13 -8.99
N ALA A 101 3.99 -1.21 -8.96
CA ALA A 101 3.46 -1.97 -10.09
C ALA A 101 1.99 -1.63 -10.39
N ALA A 102 1.16 -1.51 -9.36
CA ALA A 102 -0.23 -1.10 -9.47
C ALA A 102 -0.35 0.34 -10.02
N GLN A 103 0.47 1.26 -9.52
CA GLN A 103 0.51 2.63 -10.01
C GLN A 103 0.87 2.69 -11.50
N ARG A 104 1.98 2.04 -11.92
CA ARG A 104 2.43 2.04 -13.32
C ARG A 104 1.42 1.42 -14.28
N SER A 105 0.79 0.32 -13.87
CA SER A 105 -0.18 -0.40 -14.70
C SER A 105 -1.58 0.21 -14.68
N ARG A 106 -1.87 1.05 -13.66
CA ARG A 106 -3.21 1.57 -13.31
C ARG A 106 -4.24 0.46 -13.09
N LYS A 107 -3.78 -0.72 -12.68
CA LYS A 107 -4.60 -1.92 -12.48
C LYS A 107 -4.36 -2.50 -11.08
N PRO A 108 -5.32 -3.27 -10.55
CA PRO A 108 -5.08 -4.11 -9.39
C PRO A 108 -3.87 -5.02 -9.58
N VAL A 109 -3.12 -5.24 -8.51
CA VAL A 109 -2.03 -6.22 -8.45
C VAL A 109 -2.27 -7.14 -7.26
N VAL A 110 -2.17 -8.44 -7.52
CA VAL A 110 -2.22 -9.52 -6.56
C VAL A 110 -0.87 -10.21 -6.61
N ASP A 111 -0.12 -10.17 -5.52
CA ASP A 111 1.24 -10.72 -5.44
C ASP A 111 1.54 -11.18 -4.00
N SER A 112 2.77 -11.62 -3.74
CA SER A 112 3.26 -12.03 -2.43
C SER A 112 4.23 -11.00 -1.83
N CYS A 113 4.26 -10.89 -0.50
CA CYS A 113 5.34 -10.20 0.19
C CYS A 113 6.55 -11.11 0.36
N ASP A 114 7.67 -10.56 0.83
CA ASP A 114 8.93 -11.31 0.98
C ASP A 114 8.85 -12.44 2.04
N ALA A 115 7.75 -12.53 2.80
CA ALA A 115 7.45 -13.65 3.69
C ALA A 115 6.57 -14.74 3.04
N GLY A 116 6.26 -14.65 1.75
CA GLY A 116 5.42 -15.59 1.01
C GLY A 116 3.91 -15.35 1.12
N MET A 117 3.47 -14.32 1.87
CA MET A 117 2.06 -14.04 2.09
C MET A 117 1.46 -13.10 1.05
N LEU A 118 0.22 -13.37 0.66
CA LEU A 118 -0.60 -12.58 -0.25
C LEU A 118 -0.67 -11.11 0.16
N LYS A 119 -0.57 -10.25 -0.84
CA LYS A 119 -0.87 -8.83 -0.81
C LYS A 119 -1.63 -8.43 -2.07
N ILE A 120 -2.75 -7.73 -1.85
CA ILE A 120 -3.57 -7.12 -2.89
C ILE A 120 -3.40 -5.61 -2.80
N VAL A 121 -3.20 -4.96 -3.93
CA VAL A 121 -3.14 -3.49 -4.03
C VAL A 121 -3.98 -3.04 -5.23
N VAL A 122 -4.88 -2.10 -4.99
CA VAL A 122 -5.70 -1.44 -6.02
C VAL A 122 -5.39 0.06 -6.00
N PRO A 123 -4.90 0.61 -7.12
CA PRO A 123 -4.51 2.02 -7.18
C PRO A 123 -5.75 2.92 -7.30
N ILE A 124 -5.71 4.08 -6.64
CA ILE A 124 -6.78 5.08 -6.66
C ILE A 124 -6.32 6.25 -7.51
N TYR A 125 -7.13 6.60 -8.50
CA TYR A 125 -6.89 7.71 -9.40
C TYR A 125 -8.09 8.65 -9.44
N ILE A 126 -7.83 9.95 -9.44
CA ILE A 126 -8.79 10.98 -9.82
C ILE A 126 -8.33 11.54 -11.17
N ASN A 127 -9.11 11.27 -12.22
CA ASN A 127 -8.69 11.47 -13.61
C ASN A 127 -7.33 10.78 -13.85
N ASP A 128 -6.27 11.54 -14.14
CA ASP A 128 -4.91 11.03 -14.35
C ASP A 128 -3.98 11.13 -13.14
N THR A 129 -4.49 11.65 -12.01
CA THR A 129 -3.69 11.86 -10.80
C THR A 129 -3.78 10.66 -9.88
N PHE A 130 -2.65 10.03 -9.57
CA PHE A 130 -2.55 8.99 -8.54
C PHE A 130 -2.66 9.63 -7.16
N VAL A 131 -3.63 9.20 -6.36
CA VAL A 131 -3.90 9.78 -5.03
C VAL A 131 -3.64 8.82 -3.87
N GLY A 132 -3.38 7.54 -4.17
CA GLY A 132 -3.08 6.53 -3.16
C GLY A 132 -3.53 5.14 -3.61
N ALA A 133 -3.61 4.19 -2.67
CA ALA A 133 -4.04 2.82 -2.97
C ALA A 133 -4.80 2.21 -1.79
N ALA A 134 -5.72 1.29 -2.08
CA ALA A 134 -6.38 0.46 -1.07
C ALA A 134 -6.08 -1.02 -1.33
N GLY A 135 -6.08 -1.83 -0.28
CA GLY A 135 -5.73 -3.23 -0.40
C GLY A 135 -5.73 -3.96 0.92
N GLY A 136 -5.05 -5.10 0.95
CA GLY A 136 -4.84 -5.86 2.18
C GLY A 136 -3.82 -6.98 2.02
N CYS A 137 -3.33 -7.53 3.14
CA CYS A 137 -2.36 -8.61 3.15
C CYS A 137 -2.51 -9.56 4.35
N GLY A 138 -1.66 -10.57 4.42
CA GLY A 138 -1.48 -11.42 5.62
C GLY A 138 -2.18 -12.78 5.56
N LEU A 139 -2.65 -13.20 4.38
CA LEU A 139 -3.07 -14.58 4.13
C LEU A 139 -2.06 -15.26 3.20
N LEU A 140 -2.12 -16.58 3.08
CA LEU A 140 -1.40 -17.32 2.05
C LEU A 140 -2.27 -17.49 0.81
N LEU A 141 -1.67 -17.45 -0.36
CA LEU A 141 -2.32 -17.94 -1.57
C LEU A 141 -2.32 -19.48 -1.54
N GLU A 142 -3.38 -20.11 -2.03
CA GLU A 142 -3.44 -21.57 -2.16
C GLU A 142 -2.24 -22.13 -2.94
N GLY A 143 -1.58 -23.14 -2.36
CA GLY A 143 -0.34 -23.72 -2.89
C GLY A 143 0.94 -22.91 -2.59
N GLY A 144 0.81 -21.74 -1.97
CA GLY A 144 1.95 -20.97 -1.45
C GLY A 144 2.37 -21.42 -0.06
N GLU A 145 3.55 -20.97 0.36
CA GLU A 145 4.12 -21.25 1.67
C GLU A 145 4.73 -19.99 2.29
N VAL A 146 4.90 -19.99 3.61
CA VAL A 146 5.65 -18.94 4.28
C VAL A 146 7.14 -19.22 4.11
N GLU A 147 7.89 -18.18 3.73
CA GLU A 147 9.35 -18.20 3.59
C GLU A 147 10.05 -18.18 4.96
N SER A 148 9.81 -19.22 5.79
CA SER A 148 10.20 -19.26 7.21
C SER A 148 11.69 -19.04 7.42
N PHE A 149 12.55 -19.62 6.57
CA PHE A 149 13.99 -19.42 6.62
C PHE A 149 14.37 -17.94 6.38
N TYR A 150 13.83 -17.31 5.33
CA TYR A 150 14.11 -15.91 5.02
C TYR A 150 13.64 -14.98 6.15
N VAL A 151 12.43 -15.22 6.66
CA VAL A 151 11.86 -14.48 7.79
C VAL A 151 12.75 -14.65 9.03
N SER A 152 13.14 -15.87 9.38
CA SER A 152 14.05 -16.17 10.49
C SER A 152 15.36 -15.38 10.38
N LYS A 153 16.03 -15.43 9.22
CA LYS A 153 17.31 -14.72 9.01
C LYS A 153 17.15 -13.21 9.08
N THR A 154 16.07 -12.68 8.52
CA THR A 154 15.79 -11.23 8.52
C THR A 154 15.55 -10.71 9.93
N LEU A 155 14.79 -11.47 10.72
CA LEU A 155 14.41 -11.09 12.08
C LEU A 155 15.46 -11.44 13.13
N GLY A 156 16.36 -12.38 12.85
CA GLY A 156 17.29 -12.95 13.84
C GLY A 156 16.56 -13.80 14.90
N VAL A 157 15.48 -14.46 14.49
CA VAL A 157 14.61 -15.30 15.34
C VAL A 157 14.75 -16.76 14.93
N ASP A 158 14.58 -17.68 15.87
CA ASP A 158 14.61 -19.11 15.60
C ASP A 158 13.57 -19.53 14.53
N GLU A 159 13.99 -20.39 13.60
CA GLU A 159 13.18 -20.80 12.44
C GLU A 159 12.02 -21.72 12.83
N GLU A 160 12.18 -22.56 13.86
CA GLU A 160 11.09 -23.41 14.36
C GLU A 160 9.97 -22.53 14.91
N LYS A 161 10.31 -21.48 15.66
CA LYS A 161 9.33 -20.48 16.12
C LYS A 161 8.58 -19.83 14.95
N ILE A 162 9.28 -19.44 13.88
CA ILE A 162 8.62 -18.84 12.70
C ILE A 162 7.69 -19.85 12.03
N THR A 163 8.12 -21.10 11.89
CA THR A 163 7.34 -22.18 11.31
C THR A 163 6.07 -22.47 12.11
N GLU A 164 6.15 -22.46 13.44
CA GLU A 164 4.96 -22.59 14.31
C GLU A 164 3.98 -21.43 14.08
N LEU A 165 4.47 -20.19 14.05
CA LEU A 165 3.64 -19.02 13.81
C LEU A 165 3.01 -19.02 12.41
N ALA A 166 3.72 -19.52 11.40
CA ALA A 166 3.26 -19.63 10.03
C ALA A 166 2.01 -20.53 9.90
N GLN A 167 1.83 -21.52 10.76
CA GLN A 167 0.64 -22.38 10.77
C GLN A 167 -0.66 -21.63 11.06
N SER A 168 -0.56 -20.42 11.65
CA SER A 168 -1.73 -19.58 11.90
C SER A 168 -2.20 -18.78 10.68
N VAL A 169 -1.46 -18.81 9.57
CA VAL A 169 -1.78 -17.98 8.40
C VAL A 169 -2.92 -18.61 7.61
N PRO A 170 -4.09 -17.94 7.50
CA PRO A 170 -5.21 -18.49 6.73
C PRO A 170 -4.89 -18.51 5.23
N VAL A 171 -5.51 -19.45 4.51
CA VAL A 171 -5.31 -19.63 3.06
C VAL A 171 -6.47 -19.04 2.27
N LEU A 172 -6.17 -18.45 1.12
CA LEU A 172 -7.12 -17.90 0.16
C LEU A 172 -6.83 -18.45 -1.24
N SER A 173 -7.86 -18.87 -1.98
CA SER A 173 -7.67 -19.29 -3.37
C SER A 173 -7.34 -18.11 -4.29
N ALA A 174 -6.69 -18.39 -5.42
CA ALA A 174 -6.37 -17.36 -6.42
C ALA A 174 -7.62 -16.68 -6.99
N GLU A 175 -8.67 -17.46 -7.28
CA GLU A 175 -9.97 -16.92 -7.72
C GLU A 175 -10.54 -15.95 -6.69
N LYS A 176 -10.50 -16.32 -5.40
CA LYS A 176 -11.02 -15.48 -4.33
C LYS A 176 -10.16 -14.22 -4.14
N ALA A 177 -8.83 -14.32 -4.28
CA ALA A 177 -7.94 -13.17 -4.23
C ALA A 177 -8.29 -12.14 -5.32
N TRP A 178 -8.46 -12.57 -6.57
CA TRP A 178 -8.88 -11.69 -7.66
C TRP A 178 -10.30 -11.14 -7.46
N SER A 179 -11.25 -11.95 -6.97
CA SER A 179 -12.59 -11.47 -6.60
C SER A 179 -12.58 -10.38 -5.51
N VAL A 180 -11.59 -10.41 -4.61
CA VAL A 180 -11.39 -9.35 -3.61
C VAL A 180 -10.80 -8.09 -4.26
N ALA A 181 -9.83 -8.25 -5.17
CA ALA A 181 -9.27 -7.13 -5.93
C ALA A 181 -10.34 -6.40 -6.77
N ASP A 182 -11.20 -7.16 -7.46
CA ASP A 182 -12.32 -6.62 -8.24
C ASP A 182 -13.32 -5.88 -7.35
N PHE A 183 -13.69 -6.46 -6.21
CA PHE A 183 -14.55 -5.79 -5.24
C PHE A 183 -13.98 -4.47 -4.74
N ILE A 184 -12.68 -4.43 -4.41
CA ILE A 184 -12.01 -3.19 -3.99
C ILE A 184 -12.09 -2.17 -5.11
N LYS A 185 -11.78 -2.59 -6.35
CA LYS A 185 -11.83 -1.72 -7.53
C LYS A 185 -13.24 -1.14 -7.74
N GLU A 186 -14.28 -1.96 -7.70
CA GLU A 186 -15.67 -1.51 -7.87
C GLU A 186 -16.07 -0.48 -6.80
N ARG A 187 -15.68 -0.71 -5.54
CA ARG A 187 -15.96 0.24 -4.45
C ARG A 187 -15.21 1.55 -4.63
N LEU A 188 -13.96 1.50 -5.06
CA LEU A 188 -13.17 2.70 -5.36
C LEU A 188 -13.73 3.46 -6.56
N ASP A 189 -14.08 2.77 -7.65
CA ASP A 189 -14.71 3.38 -8.82
C ASP A 189 -16.00 4.10 -8.43
N PHE A 190 -16.83 3.51 -7.57
CA PHE A 190 -18.04 4.15 -7.05
C PHE A 190 -17.70 5.42 -6.26
N ILE A 191 -16.75 5.36 -5.33
CA ILE A 191 -16.31 6.49 -4.51
C ILE A 191 -15.78 7.64 -5.39
N VAL A 192 -14.91 7.32 -6.34
CA VAL A 192 -14.32 8.30 -7.27
C VAL A 192 -15.40 8.95 -8.14
N ASN A 193 -16.32 8.15 -8.69
CA ASN A 193 -17.41 8.67 -9.53
C ASN A 193 -18.39 9.53 -8.73
N ASP A 194 -18.67 9.20 -7.47
CA ASP A 194 -19.51 10.01 -6.59
C ASP A 194 -18.84 11.36 -6.26
N TYR A 195 -17.53 11.35 -5.99
CA TYR A 195 -16.74 12.55 -5.76
C TYR A 195 -16.73 13.48 -7.00
N LEU A 196 -16.47 12.92 -8.19
CA LEU A 196 -16.43 13.67 -9.45
C LEU A 196 -17.78 14.27 -9.88
N LYS A 197 -18.91 13.77 -9.36
CA LYS A 197 -20.24 14.34 -9.62
C LYS A 197 -20.58 15.53 -8.70
N LYS A 198 -19.86 15.66 -7.58
CA LYS A 198 -20.10 16.70 -6.57
C LYS A 198 -19.26 17.95 -6.78
N GLY A 199 -18.13 17.82 -7.48
CA GLY A 199 -17.27 18.94 -7.91
C GLY A 199 -17.67 19.47 -9.28
#